data_AF-A0A388T8D3-F1
#
_entry.id   AF-A0A388T8D3-F1
#
_cell.length_a   1.000
_cell.length_b   1.000
_cell.length_c   1.000
_cell.angle_alpha   90.00
_cell.angle_beta   90.00
_cell.angle_gamma   90.00
#
_symmetry.space_group_name_H-M   'P 1'
#
loop_
_entity.id
_entity.type
_entity.pdbx_description
1 polymer ?
#
loop_
_entity_poly.entity_id
_entity_poly.type
_entity_poly.pdbx_seq_one_letter_code
_entity_poly.pdbx_strand_id
1 'polypeptide(L)'
;MTPVARLTPVELNGVIVSNATLHNEDEIKRKDVRVGDDVIIQRAGEVIPEVVGAARRDAMHGVSTRHPEFIFPHTCPVCGTAAVKDTEDEAVWRCPNEACPARIKGTLKHFVSKNAADSLAQLGNFLLNRHTLIIPFETYSVNALDALSTP
;
A
#
# COMPACT_ATOMS: atom_id res chain seq x y z
N MET A 1 0.85 4.20 -7.35
CA MET A 1 -0.29 4.07 -6.42
C MET A 1 -0.66 2.62 -6.44
N THR A 2 -0.47 1.94 -5.32
CA THR A 2 -0.59 0.48 -5.25
C THR A 2 -1.74 0.15 -4.31
N PRO A 3 -2.78 -0.54 -4.80
CA PRO A 3 -3.90 -0.93 -3.96
C PRO A 3 -3.50 -2.06 -3.02
N VAL A 4 -3.96 -1.96 -1.77
CA VAL A 4 -3.72 -2.96 -0.72
C VAL A 4 -5.06 -3.30 -0.09
N ALA A 5 -5.39 -4.60 -0.07
CA ALA A 5 -6.55 -5.11 0.64
C ALA A 5 -6.24 -5.13 2.14
N ARG A 6 -7.06 -4.45 2.93
CA ARG A 6 -7.09 -4.58 4.39
C ARG A 6 -8.03 -5.73 4.72
N LEU A 7 -7.52 -6.75 5.37
CA LEU A 7 -8.24 -7.99 5.66
C LEU A 7 -8.49 -8.09 7.17
N THR A 8 -9.59 -8.75 7.52
CA THR A 8 -9.71 -9.32 8.88
C THR A 8 -8.51 -10.25 9.10
N PRO A 9 -7.79 -10.14 10.23
CA PRO A 9 -6.61 -10.96 10.49
C PRO A 9 -6.89 -12.45 10.30
N VAL A 10 -6.11 -13.10 9.43
CA VAL A 10 -6.28 -14.51 9.07
C VAL A 10 -4.93 -15.22 9.07
N GLU A 11 -4.90 -16.48 9.49
CA GLU A 11 -3.68 -17.29 9.46
C GLU A 11 -3.40 -17.81 8.05
N LEU A 12 -2.18 -17.60 7.57
CA LEU A 12 -1.67 -18.11 6.32
C LEU A 12 -0.29 -18.74 6.54
N ASN A 13 -0.24 -20.08 6.55
CA ASN A 13 0.96 -20.88 6.81
C ASN A 13 1.67 -20.51 8.13
N GLY A 14 0.94 -20.43 9.24
CA GLY A 14 1.49 -20.13 10.57
C GLY A 14 1.82 -18.65 10.82
N VAL A 15 1.46 -17.74 9.90
CA VAL A 15 1.62 -16.29 10.07
C VAL A 15 0.28 -15.59 9.92
N ILE A 16 -0.01 -14.67 10.83
CA ILE A 16 -1.20 -13.82 10.74
C ILE A 16 -0.98 -12.72 9.71
N VAL A 17 -1.87 -12.67 8.72
CA VAL A 17 -1.89 -11.68 7.65
C VAL A 17 -3.11 -10.80 7.80
N SER A 18 -2.91 -9.48 7.74
CA SER A 18 -3.98 -8.48 7.72
C SER A 18 -3.95 -7.59 6.47
N ASN A 19 -2.98 -7.82 5.57
CA ASN A 19 -2.77 -7.05 4.36
C ASN A 19 -2.36 -7.94 3.20
N ALA A 20 -2.95 -7.73 2.04
CA ALA A 20 -2.56 -8.41 0.80
C ALA A 20 -2.53 -7.43 -0.37
N THR A 21 -1.58 -7.59 -1.29
CA THR A 21 -1.50 -6.75 -2.49
C THR A 21 -2.62 -7.09 -3.48
N LEU A 22 -3.16 -6.06 -4.13
CA LEU A 22 -4.05 -6.17 -5.29
C LEU A 22 -3.33 -5.79 -6.61
N HIS A 23 -2.03 -5.52 -6.54
CA HIS A 23 -1.13 -5.14 -7.64
C HIS A 23 -1.43 -3.79 -8.28
N ASN A 24 -2.55 -3.64 -8.99
CA ASN A 24 -2.93 -2.43 -9.72
C ASN A 24 -4.46 -2.38 -9.95
N GLU A 25 -4.94 -1.32 -10.59
CA GLU A 25 -6.37 -1.15 -10.89
C GLU A 25 -6.92 -2.26 -11.80
N ASP A 26 -6.17 -2.61 -12.85
CA ASP A 26 -6.61 -3.59 -13.84
C ASP A 26 -6.79 -4.98 -13.22
N GLU A 27 -5.92 -5.36 -12.28
CA GLU A 27 -6.02 -6.59 -11.51
C GLU A 27 -7.23 -6.60 -10.57
N ILE A 28 -7.62 -5.46 -9.97
CA ILE A 28 -8.85 -5.38 -9.18
C ILE A 28 -10.06 -5.65 -10.07
N LYS A 29 -10.10 -5.03 -11.26
CA LYS A 29 -11.19 -5.22 -12.23
C LYS A 29 -11.24 -6.66 -12.74
N ARG A 30 -10.08 -7.23 -13.09
CA ARG A 30 -9.96 -8.62 -13.57
C ARG A 30 -10.42 -9.64 -12.52
N LYS A 31 -10.08 -9.41 -11.25
CA LYS A 31 -10.46 -10.27 -10.12
C LYS A 31 -11.88 -9.99 -9.62
N ASP A 32 -12.45 -8.85 -10.00
CA ASP A 32 -13.78 -8.36 -9.62
C ASP A 32 -14.02 -8.42 -8.11
N VAL A 33 -12.98 -7.98 -7.37
CA VAL A 33 -12.97 -7.93 -5.91
C VAL A 33 -13.55 -6.60 -5.45
N ARG A 34 -14.46 -6.66 -4.47
CA ARG A 34 -15.15 -5.48 -3.94
C ARG A 34 -14.98 -5.37 -2.45
N VAL A 35 -15.13 -4.15 -1.92
CA VAL A 35 -15.03 -3.93 -0.48
C VAL A 35 -16.17 -4.67 0.21
N GLY A 36 -15.82 -5.57 1.14
CA GLY A 36 -16.76 -6.43 1.85
C GLY A 36 -16.91 -7.83 1.27
N ASP A 37 -16.31 -8.13 0.11
CA ASP A 37 -16.25 -9.51 -0.38
C ASP A 37 -15.29 -10.36 0.46
N ASP A 38 -15.65 -11.63 0.63
CA ASP A 38 -14.69 -12.65 1.03
C ASP A 38 -13.71 -12.90 -0.14
N VAL A 39 -12.42 -13.02 0.18
CA VAL A 39 -11.36 -13.11 -0.81
C VAL A 39 -10.46 -14.31 -0.55
N ILE A 40 -9.98 -14.90 -1.64
CA ILE A 40 -8.95 -15.94 -1.60
C ILE A 40 -7.60 -15.25 -1.63
N ILE A 41 -6.76 -15.53 -0.64
CA ILE A 41 -5.39 -15.01 -0.56
C ILE A 41 -4.38 -16.15 -0.68
N GLN A 42 -3.22 -15.84 -1.26
CA GLN A 42 -2.08 -16.74 -1.31
C GLN A 42 -0.79 -15.97 -1.06
N ARG A 43 0.32 -16.67 -0.83
CA ARG A 43 1.64 -16.04 -0.87
C ARG A 43 2.21 -16.11 -2.29
N ALA A 44 2.70 -14.98 -2.78
CA ALA A 44 3.60 -14.96 -3.93
C ALA A 44 4.99 -15.38 -3.46
N GLY A 45 5.34 -16.66 -3.66
CA GLY A 45 6.56 -17.25 -3.10
C GLY A 45 6.53 -17.30 -1.58
N GLU A 46 7.63 -16.93 -0.91
CA GLU A 46 7.74 -17.07 0.55
C GLU A 46 7.31 -15.84 1.37
N VAL A 47 7.13 -14.65 0.77
CA VAL A 47 7.17 -13.39 1.55
C VAL A 47 5.91 -12.53 1.49
N ILE A 48 5.29 -12.31 0.32
CA ILE A 48 4.24 -11.27 0.18
C ILE A 48 2.88 -11.89 -0.09
N PRO A 49 1.88 -11.69 0.80
CA PRO A 49 0.50 -12.09 0.54
C PRO A 49 -0.16 -11.27 -0.58
N GLU A 50 -0.91 -11.95 -1.44
CA GLU A 50 -1.67 -11.35 -2.54
C GLU A 50 -3.10 -11.89 -2.58
N VAL A 51 -4.03 -11.07 -3.08
CA VAL A 51 -5.40 -11.51 -3.35
C VAL A 51 -5.44 -12.19 -4.72
N VAL A 52 -5.94 -13.41 -4.77
CA VAL A 52 -6.08 -14.20 -6.01
C VAL A 52 -7.41 -13.91 -6.70
N GLY A 53 -8.47 -13.70 -5.93
CA GLY A 53 -9.80 -13.38 -6.44
C GLY A 53 -10.87 -13.36 -5.34
N ALA A 54 -12.09 -12.98 -5.70
CA ALA A 54 -13.23 -13.10 -4.80
C ALA A 54 -13.58 -14.58 -4.57
N ALA A 55 -13.90 -14.93 -3.33
CA ALA A 55 -14.51 -16.22 -3.03
C ALA A 55 -15.93 -16.23 -3.63
N ARG A 56 -16.27 -17.24 -4.42
CA ARG A 56 -17.60 -17.32 -5.06
C ARG A 56 -18.69 -17.41 -3.98
N ARG A 57 -19.63 -16.46 -4.00
CA ARG A 57 -20.76 -16.37 -3.05
C ARG A 57 -21.96 -17.25 -3.39
N ASP A 58 -21.95 -17.92 -4.54
CA ASP A 58 -23.10 -18.67 -5.07
C ASP A 58 -23.63 -19.77 -4.13
N ALA A 59 -22.86 -20.17 -3.11
CA ALA A 59 -23.21 -21.29 -2.23
C ALA A 59 -23.69 -20.92 -0.81
N MET A 60 -23.50 -19.70 -0.29
CA MET A 60 -23.63 -19.50 1.17
C MET A 60 -24.78 -18.60 1.63
N HIS A 61 -25.10 -17.52 0.93
CA HIS A 61 -26.15 -16.59 1.37
C HIS A 61 -26.90 -16.04 0.17
N GLY A 62 -28.12 -16.54 -0.07
CA GLY A 62 -29.01 -16.16 -1.18
C GLY A 62 -29.50 -14.71 -1.17
N VAL A 63 -28.59 -13.75 -1.08
CA VAL A 63 -28.86 -12.31 -1.09
C VAL A 63 -28.15 -11.69 -2.30
N SER A 64 -28.95 -11.35 -3.30
CA SER A 64 -28.58 -10.92 -4.64
C SER A 64 -28.12 -9.45 -4.74
N THR A 65 -27.48 -8.90 -3.71
CA THR A 65 -26.88 -7.56 -3.77
C THR A 65 -25.39 -7.67 -3.53
N ARG A 66 -24.64 -7.61 -4.63
CA ARG A 66 -23.19 -7.50 -4.62
C ARG A 66 -22.78 -6.10 -4.13
N HIS A 67 -21.62 -6.00 -3.47
CA HIS A 67 -21.09 -4.69 -3.08
C HIS A 67 -20.83 -3.81 -4.32
N PRO A 68 -20.80 -2.48 -4.18
CA PRO A 68 -20.39 -1.58 -5.24
C PRO A 68 -18.98 -1.90 -5.74
N GLU A 69 -18.72 -1.64 -7.02
CA GLU A 69 -17.38 -1.79 -7.59
C GLU A 69 -16.38 -0.87 -6.88
N PHE A 70 -15.14 -1.36 -6.73
CA PHE A 70 -14.08 -0.55 -6.17
C PHE A 70 -13.67 0.54 -7.17
N ILE A 71 -13.83 1.80 -6.78
CA ILE A 71 -13.42 2.95 -7.58
C ILE A 71 -11.96 3.25 -7.26
N PHE A 72 -11.07 3.01 -8.22
CA PHE A 72 -9.67 3.35 -8.06
C PHE A 72 -9.48 4.87 -8.06
N PRO A 73 -8.73 5.44 -7.10
CA PRO A 73 -8.53 6.88 -7.05
C PRO A 73 -7.58 7.34 -8.16
N HIS A 74 -8.06 8.22 -9.03
CA HIS A 74 -7.24 8.92 -10.04
C HIS A 74 -6.62 10.23 -9.52
N THR A 75 -6.74 10.47 -8.21
CA THR A 75 -6.10 11.57 -7.49
C THR A 75 -5.27 10.99 -6.35
N CYS A 76 -4.06 11.50 -6.16
CA CYS A 76 -3.18 11.04 -5.10
C CYS A 76 -3.84 11.26 -3.73
N PRO A 77 -4.06 10.20 -2.92
CA PRO A 77 -4.72 10.34 -1.62
C PRO A 77 -3.87 11.08 -0.57
N VAL A 78 -2.61 11.41 -0.89
CA VAL A 78 -1.67 12.08 0.04
C VAL A 78 -1.55 13.58 -0.24
N CYS A 79 -1.48 13.98 -1.51
CA CYS A 79 -1.25 15.37 -1.89
C CYS A 79 -2.33 15.96 -2.81
N GLY A 80 -3.34 15.18 -3.19
CA GLY A 80 -4.45 15.62 -4.04
C GLY A 80 -4.12 15.78 -5.54
N THR A 81 -2.85 15.69 -5.94
CA THR A 81 -2.46 15.81 -7.36
C THR A 81 -3.09 14.70 -8.21
N ALA A 82 -3.58 15.05 -9.40
CA ALA A 82 -4.06 14.07 -10.38
C ALA A 82 -2.98 13.02 -10.70
N ALA A 83 -3.37 11.75 -10.66
CA ALA A 83 -2.50 10.64 -11.00
C ALA A 83 -2.39 10.50 -12.52
N VAL A 84 -1.24 10.01 -12.98
CA VAL A 84 -0.95 9.78 -14.39
C VAL A 84 -0.40 8.37 -14.60
N LYS A 85 -0.52 7.85 -15.80
CA LYS A 85 0.25 6.69 -16.28
C LYS A 85 1.41 7.24 -17.12
N ASP A 86 2.61 6.66 -17.03
CA ASP A 86 3.76 7.19 -17.77
C ASP A 86 3.63 6.89 -19.27
N THR A 87 2.93 5.80 -19.62
CA THR A 87 2.51 5.45 -21.00
C THR A 87 1.08 4.91 -21.00
N GLU A 88 0.43 4.88 -22.18
CA GLU A 88 -0.94 4.34 -22.31
C GLU A 88 -1.04 2.85 -21.94
N ASP A 89 0.00 2.07 -22.25
CA ASP A 89 0.08 0.63 -21.97
C ASP A 89 0.41 0.31 -20.50
N GLU A 90 0.72 1.32 -19.69
CA GLU A 90 1.11 1.07 -18.31
C GLU A 90 -0.10 0.83 -17.40
N ALA A 91 -0.08 -0.26 -16.63
CA ALA A 91 -1.15 -0.59 -15.68
C ALA A 91 -1.10 0.23 -14.38
N VAL A 92 0.02 0.90 -14.09
CA VAL A 92 0.30 1.52 -12.79
C VAL A 92 0.10 3.03 -12.85
N TRP A 93 -0.85 3.52 -12.05
CA TRP A 93 -1.00 4.95 -11.79
C TRP A 93 0.08 5.49 -10.86
N ARG A 94 0.69 6.62 -11.18
CA ARG A 94 1.68 7.32 -10.34
C ARG A 94 1.28 8.76 -10.05
N CYS A 95 1.77 9.28 -8.93
CA CYS A 95 1.66 10.69 -8.60
C CYS A 95 2.83 11.44 -9.29
N PRO A 96 2.58 12.39 -10.20
CA PRO A 96 3.65 13.11 -10.89
C PRO A 96 4.33 14.16 -10.00
N ASN A 97 3.65 14.63 -8.94
CA ASN A 97 4.19 15.65 -8.03
C ASN A 97 5.39 15.13 -7.23
N GLU A 98 6.60 15.59 -7.57
CA GLU A 98 7.84 15.24 -6.86
C GLU A 98 7.89 15.73 -5.41
N ALA A 99 7.20 16.83 -5.09
CA ALA A 99 7.09 17.37 -3.74
C ALA A 99 6.05 16.61 -2.89
N CYS A 100 5.39 15.58 -3.44
CA CYS A 100 4.45 14.76 -2.69
C CYS A 100 5.17 14.08 -1.50
N PRO A 101 4.65 14.22 -0.25
CA PRO A 101 5.25 13.62 0.93
C PRO A 101 5.47 12.11 0.80
N ALA A 102 4.57 11.40 0.11
CA ALA A 102 4.68 9.97 -0.14
C ALA A 102 5.87 9.62 -1.04
N ARG A 103 6.15 10.42 -2.06
CA ARG A 103 7.30 10.21 -2.96
C ARG A 103 8.61 10.51 -2.25
N ILE A 104 8.68 11.63 -1.53
CA ILE A 104 9.85 11.98 -0.72
C ILE A 104 10.16 10.84 0.26
N LYS A 105 9.16 10.39 1.04
CA LYS A 105 9.31 9.27 1.97
C LYS A 105 9.76 7.98 1.27
N GLY A 106 9.20 7.67 0.11
CA GLY A 106 9.59 6.50 -0.69
C GLY A 106 11.03 6.57 -1.19
N THR A 107 11.44 7.72 -1.73
CA THR A 107 12.81 7.99 -2.18
C THR A 107 13.80 7.88 -1.03
N LEU A 108 13.50 8.48 0.12
CA LEU A 108 14.34 8.39 1.32
C LEU A 108 14.48 6.94 1.80
N LYS A 109 13.38 6.19 1.86
CA LYS A 109 13.42 4.76 2.21
C LYS A 109 14.28 3.95 1.25
N HIS A 110 14.13 4.15 -0.06
CA HIS A 110 14.93 3.46 -1.06
C HIS A 110 16.41 3.80 -0.93
N PHE A 111 16.70 5.08 -0.73
CA PHE A 111 18.05 5.61 -0.57
C PHE A 111 18.77 4.96 0.62
N VAL A 112 18.14 4.95 1.80
CA VAL A 112 18.72 4.38 3.03
C VAL A 112 18.81 2.85 3.00
N SER A 113 18.01 2.18 2.17
CA SER A 113 18.04 0.71 2.06
C SER A 113 19.31 0.15 1.39
N LYS A 114 20.10 1.01 0.71
CA LYS A 114 21.38 0.64 0.09
C LYS A 114 22.55 1.11 0.97
N ASN A 115 23.09 0.21 1.81
CA ASN A 115 24.26 0.40 2.68
C ASN A 115 24.16 1.52 3.73
N ALA A 116 23.86 1.13 4.97
CA ALA A 116 23.50 2.03 6.08
C ALA A 116 24.61 3.01 6.53
N ALA A 117 25.90 2.69 6.36
CA ALA A 117 26.99 3.54 6.83
C ALA A 117 27.22 4.75 5.89
N ASP A 118 27.32 4.53 4.58
CA ASP A 118 27.47 5.61 3.60
C ASP A 118 26.16 6.40 3.39
N SER A 119 25.02 5.76 3.66
CA SER A 119 23.69 6.36 3.51
C SER A 119 23.46 7.57 4.40
N LEU A 120 24.02 7.64 5.62
CA LEU A 120 23.76 8.76 6.54
C LEU A 120 24.45 10.05 6.09
N ALA A 121 25.71 9.97 5.65
CA ALA A 121 26.44 11.12 5.11
C ALA A 121 25.80 11.62 3.81
N GLN A 122 25.39 10.70 2.92
CA GLN A 122 24.73 11.08 1.69
C GLN A 122 23.27 11.54 1.91
N LEU A 123 22.59 11.07 2.96
CA LEU A 123 21.27 11.56 3.37
C LEU A 123 21.38 13.02 3.82
N GLY A 124 22.43 13.36 4.58
CA GLY A 124 22.77 14.74 4.89
C GLY A 124 22.89 15.61 3.63
N ASN A 125 23.68 15.16 2.65
CA ASN A 125 23.84 15.88 1.38
C ASN A 125 22.54 15.96 0.55
N PHE A 126 21.73 14.90 0.54
CA PHE A 126 20.43 14.87 -0.14
C PHE A 126 19.45 15.88 0.47
N LEU A 127 19.42 15.98 1.80
CA LEU A 127 18.57 16.92 2.53
C LEU A 127 19.07 18.37 2.45
N LEU A 128 20.37 18.60 2.26
CA LEU A 128 20.96 19.94 2.10
C LEU A 128 20.75 20.53 0.68
N ASN A 129 20.75 19.69 -0.36
CA ASN A 129 20.62 20.13 -1.75
C ASN A 129 19.18 20.41 -2.20
N ARG A 130 18.17 19.92 -1.49
CA ARG A 130 16.78 20.33 -1.66
C ARG A 130 16.43 21.27 -0.52
N HIS A 131 16.17 22.55 -0.85
CA HIS A 131 15.74 23.61 0.08
C HIS A 131 15.10 23.07 1.36
N THR A 132 15.87 23.19 2.44
CA THR A 132 15.62 22.84 3.84
C THR A 132 14.25 22.20 4.15
N LEU A 133 14.24 20.87 4.25
CA LEU A 133 13.19 20.14 4.98
C LEU A 133 13.47 20.30 6.48
N ILE A 134 12.80 21.25 7.14
CA ILE A 134 12.67 21.24 8.61
C ILE A 134 11.68 20.12 8.94
N ILE A 135 12.22 18.93 9.18
CA ILE A 135 11.48 17.87 9.84
C ILE A 135 11.57 18.21 11.33
N PRO A 136 10.47 18.57 12.02
CA PRO A 136 10.52 18.73 13.46
C PRO A 136 11.10 17.45 14.08
N PHE A 137 12.07 17.64 14.97
CA PHE A 137 12.70 16.60 15.77
C PHE A 137 11.69 16.09 16.81
N GLU A 138 10.67 15.37 16.34
CA GLU A 138 9.96 14.40 17.15
C GLU A 138 10.41 13.02 16.67
N THR A 139 11.54 12.60 17.22
CA THR A 139 12.01 11.22 17.14
C THR A 139 10.89 10.28 17.55
N TYR A 140 10.46 9.45 16.60
CA TYR A 140 10.18 8.02 16.79
C TYR A 140 9.77 7.61 18.22
N SER A 141 8.47 7.37 18.45
CA SER A 141 8.08 6.21 19.24
C SER A 141 7.63 5.11 18.27
N VAL A 142 8.41 4.04 18.20
CA VAL A 142 7.90 2.75 17.76
C VAL A 142 7.49 2.07 19.05
N ASN A 143 6.19 2.10 19.35
CA ASN A 143 5.54 1.01 20.05
C ASN A 143 4.35 0.60 19.20
N ALA A 144 4.56 -0.49 18.45
CA ALA A 144 3.47 -1.30 17.99
C ALA A 144 2.85 -1.96 19.22
N LEU A 145 1.54 -1.81 19.40
CA LEU A 145 0.73 -2.64 20.30
C LEU A 145 1.10 -2.57 21.80
N ASP A 146 0.62 -1.54 22.50
CA ASP A 146 0.27 -1.59 23.94
C ASP A 146 -0.82 -0.55 24.25
N ALA A 147 -1.90 -0.55 23.45
CA ALA A 147 -3.02 0.37 23.65
C ALA A 147 -4.40 -0.30 23.56
N LEU A 148 -4.51 -1.59 23.88
CA LEU A 148 -5.77 -2.25 24.26
C LEU A 148 -5.51 -3.42 25.23
N SER A 149 -5.15 -3.09 26.48
CA SER A 149 -5.57 -3.83 27.69
C SER A 149 -5.34 -2.94 28.92
N THR A 150 -6.43 -2.67 29.64
CA THR A 150 -6.63 -1.86 30.85
C THR A 150 -5.94 -2.45 32.10
N PRO A 151 -5.80 -1.73 33.23
CA PRO A 151 -6.88 -1.11 34.04
C PRO A 151 -7.09 0.38 33.81
#